data_AF-A0A075GRQ7-F1
#
_entry.id   AF-A0A075GRQ7-F1
#
_cell.length_a   1.000
_cell.length_b   1.000
_cell.length_c   1.000
_cell.angle_alpha   90.00
_cell.angle_beta   90.00
_cell.angle_gamma   90.00
#
_symmetry.space_group_name_H-M   'P 1'
#
loop_
_entity.id
_entity.type
_entity.pdbx_description
1 polymer ?
#
loop_
_entity_poly.entity_id
_entity_poly.type
_entity_poly.pdbx_seq_one_letter_code
_entity_poly.pdbx_strand_id
1 'polypeptide(L)' 'MVKISTDVEDNIPIAERIMIKYTGNLENKVAKMLMDGVRAGQSAILEISPEYYSTWDHSES' A
#
# COMPACT_ATOMS: atom_id res chain seq x y z
N MET A 1 -14.23 -4.97 -8.43
CA MET A 1 -14.08 -6.00 -7.37
C MET A 1 -12.95 -5.65 -6.40
N VAL A 2 -13.09 -5.96 -5.11
CA VAL A 2 -12.04 -5.80 -4.08
C VAL A 2 -11.62 -7.18 -3.56
N LYS A 3 -10.30 -7.42 -3.47
CA LYS A 3 -9.75 -8.60 -2.79
C LYS A 3 -9.00 -8.17 -1.54
N ILE A 4 -9.15 -8.95 -0.47
CA ILE A 4 -8.49 -8.71 0.80
C ILE A 4 -7.38 -9.75 0.96
N SER A 5 -6.15 -9.31 1.16
CA SER A 5 -5.01 -10.15 1.53
C SER A 5 -4.63 -9.90 2.98
N THR A 6 -4.65 -10.98 3.77
CA THR A 6 -4.21 -10.98 5.18
C THR A 6 -3.01 -11.88 5.42
N ASP A 7 -2.49 -12.55 4.38
CA ASP A 7 -1.29 -13.36 4.49
C ASP A 7 -0.07 -12.46 4.68
N VAL A 8 0.68 -12.70 5.75
CA VAL A 8 1.80 -11.84 6.14
C VAL A 8 2.95 -11.94 5.14
N GLU A 9 3.28 -13.15 4.70
CA GLU A 9 4.41 -13.39 3.81
C GLU A 9 4.15 -12.81 2.41
N ASP A 10 2.91 -12.91 1.93
CA ASP A 10 2.49 -12.27 0.68
C ASP A 10 2.42 -10.74 0.79
N ASN A 11 2.08 -10.20 1.97
CA ASN A 11 1.89 -8.77 2.17
C ASN A 11 3.20 -8.00 2.39
N ILE A 12 4.23 -8.61 3.00
CA ILE A 12 5.54 -7.97 3.25
C ILE A 12 6.12 -7.30 1.99
N PRO A 13 6.32 -8.01 0.85
CA PRO A 13 6.95 -7.41 -0.33
C PRO A 13 6.09 -6.30 -0.96
N ILE A 14 4.77 -6.35 -0.82
CA ILE A 14 3.86 -5.30 -1.32
C ILE A 14 3.96 -4.06 -0.43
N ALA A 15 3.91 -4.26 0.89
CA ALA A 15 4.03 -3.18 1.87
C ALA A 15 5.37 -2.46 1.75
N GLU A 16 6.49 -3.17 1.56
CA GLU A 16 7.81 -2.56 1.34
C GLU A 16 7.82 -1.61 0.13
N ARG A 17 7.19 -2.00 -0.98
CA ARG A 17 7.06 -1.15 -2.17
C ARG A 17 6.22 0.09 -1.91
N ILE A 18 5.14 -0.02 -1.15
CA ILE A 18 4.32 1.12 -0.72
C ILE A 18 5.15 2.06 0.16
N MET A 19 5.84 1.52 1.17
CA MET A 19 6.66 2.32 2.07
C MET A 19 7.77 3.06 1.32
N ILE A 20 8.50 2.40 0.44
CA ILE A 20 9.54 3.06 -0.36
C ILE A 20 8.93 4.16 -1.23
N LYS A 21 7.78 3.91 -1.88
CA LYS A 21 7.11 4.89 -2.74
C LYS A 21 6.71 6.17 -2.00
N TYR A 22 6.24 6.05 -0.76
CA TYR A 22 5.67 7.18 -0.02
C TYR A 22 6.58 7.76 1.07
N THR A 23 7.62 7.02 1.49
CA THR A 23 8.54 7.45 2.55
C THR A 23 10.01 7.48 2.10
N GLY A 24 10.30 7.06 0.87
CA GLY A 24 11.62 7.11 0.23
C GLY A 24 12.55 5.96 0.57
N ASN A 25 12.49 5.42 1.79
CA ASN A 25 13.28 4.26 2.24
C ASN A 25 12.60 3.53 3.40
N LEU A 26 13.11 2.36 3.79
CA LEU A 26 12.62 1.61 4.95
C LEU A 26 13.31 1.98 6.28
N GLU A 27 14.25 2.94 6.25
CA GLU A 27 15.08 3.27 7.42
C GLU A 27 14.44 4.30 8.36
N ASN A 28 13.53 5.12 7.83
CA ASN A 28 12.84 6.14 8.62
C ASN A 28 11.87 5.52 9.63
N LYS A 29 11.63 6.25 10.73
CA LYS A 29 10.82 5.77 11.85
C LYS A 29 9.39 5.39 11.46
N VAL A 30 8.81 6.09 10.49
CA VAL A 30 7.42 5.85 10.05
C VAL A 30 7.34 4.53 9.27
N ALA A 31 8.25 4.31 8.32
CA ALA A 31 8.32 3.07 7.56
C ALA A 31 8.54 1.85 8.48
N LYS A 32 9.44 1.96 9.46
CA LYS A 32 9.67 0.88 10.44
C LYS A 32 8.40 0.56 11.24
N MET A 33 7.77 1.58 11.84
CA MET A 33 6.54 1.39 12.63
C MET A 33 5.42 0.74 11.81
N LEU A 34 5.21 1.16 10.57
CA LEU A 34 4.18 0.60 9.71
C LEU A 34 4.51 -0.84 9.27
N MET A 35 5.76 -1.10 8.93
CA MET A 35 6.21 -2.44 8.55
C MET A 35 6.21 -3.43 9.72
N ASP A 36 6.43 -2.96 10.95
CA ASP A 36 6.29 -3.80 12.15
C ASP A 36 4.84 -4.27 12.32
N GLY A 37 3.86 -3.39 12.05
CA GLY A 37 2.45 -3.76 12.02
C GLY A 37 2.13 -4.80 10.95
N VAL A 38 2.73 -4.68 9.76
CA VAL A 38 2.57 -5.66 8.67
C VAL A 38 3.11 -7.03 9.09
N ARG A 39 4.33 -7.07 9.64
CA ARG A 39 4.98 -8.31 10.08
C ARG A 39 4.29 -8.94 11.30
N ALA A 40 3.62 -8.13 12.12
CA ALA A 40 2.81 -8.61 13.23
C ALA A 40 1.41 -9.12 12.81
N GLY A 41 1.08 -9.10 11.51
CA GLY A 41 -0.24 -9.49 11.01
C GLY A 41 -1.36 -8.53 11.40
N GLN A 42 -1.02 -7.28 11.74
CA GLN A 42 -1.96 -6.24 12.18
C GLN A 42 -2.43 -5.35 11.03
N SER A 43 -2.15 -5.76 9.78
CA SER A 43 -2.54 -5.04 8.57
C SER A 43 -3.16 -5.99 7.54
N ALA A 44 -4.05 -5.46 6.71
CA ALA A 44 -4.52 -6.12 5.50
C ALA A 44 -4.20 -5.27 4.28
N ILE A 45 -3.97 -5.91 3.13
CA ILE A 45 -3.82 -5.25 1.84
C ILE A 45 -5.11 -5.42 1.05
N LEU A 46 -5.59 -4.32 0.47
CA LEU A 46 -6.77 -4.30 -0.39
C LEU A 46 -6.34 -4.12 -1.85
N GLU A 47 -6.52 -5.16 -2.66
CA GLU A 47 -6.38 -5.06 -4.11
C GLU A 47 -7.70 -4.56 -4.69
N ILE A 48 -7.67 -3.36 -5.27
CA ILE A 48 -8.82 -2.75 -5.93
C ILE A 48 -8.65 -2.92 -7.44
N SER A 49 -9.52 -3.71 -8.05
CA SER A 49 -9.64 -3.80 -9.51
C SER A 49 -10.87 -2.98 -9.93
N PRO A 50 -10.68 -1.73 -10.42
CA PRO A 50 -11.80 -0.91 -10.87
C PRO A 50 -12.43 -1.54 -12.10
N GLU A 51 -13.75 -1.66 -12.10
CA GLU A 51 -14.53 -2.05 -13.28
C GLU A 51 -14.79 -0.85 -14.20
N TYR A 52 -14.68 0.35 -13.65
CA TYR A 52 -14.84 1.62 -14.33
C TYR A 52 -13.95 2.67 -13.65
N TYR A 53 -13.33 3.55 -14.44
CA TYR A 53 -12.64 4.74 -13.94
C TYR A 53 -12.87 5.92 -14.90
N SER A 54 -12.85 7.13 -14.36
CA SER A 54 -12.96 8.38 -15.11
C SER A 54 -12.01 9.40 -14.49
N THR A 55 -11.48 10.32 -15.31
CA THR A 55 -10.56 11.38 -14.89
C THR A 55 -11.04 12.74 -15.40
N TRP A 56 -10.58 13.81 -14.78
CA TRP A 56 -10.82 15.19 -15.23
C TRP A 56 -9.52 16.00 -15.11
N ASP A 57 -9.30 16.91 -16.06
CA ASP A 57 -8.22 17.89 -16.02
C ASP A 57 -8.81 19.28 -16.32
N HIS A 58 -8.57 20.22 -15.42
CA HIS A 58 -9.05 21.61 -15.52
C HIS A 58 -7.89 22.60 -15.74
N SER A 59 -6.68 22.12 -15.99
CA SER A 59 -5.51 22.97 -16.24
C SER A 59 -5.54 23.67 -17.61
N GLU A 60 -6.46 23.28 -18.50
CA GLU A 60 -6.73 23.97 -19.76
C GLU A 60 -7.68 25.18 -19.59
N SER A 61 -7.45 26.02 -18.58
CA SER A 61 -8.17 27.29 -18.36
C SER A 61 -7.23 28.47 -18.21
#